data_AF-A0A9N9IUE5-F1
#
_entry.id   AF-A0A9N9IUE5-F1
#
_cell.length_a   1.000
_cell.length_b   1.000
_cell.length_c   1.000
_cell.angle_alpha   90.00
_cell.angle_beta   90.00
_cell.angle_gamma   90.00
#
_symmetry.space_group_name_H-M   'P 1'
#
loop_
_entity.id
_entity.type
_entity.pdbx_description
1 polymer ?
#
loop_
_entity_poly.entity_id
_entity_poly.type
_entity_poly.pdbx_seq_one_letter_code
_entity_poly.pdbx_strand_id
1 'polypeptide(L)'
;GDKIHYFGGEQLPQSNISAALDEVLYLDLSTSFNIKSPAWINITPKSQIPFANTFSTAVSHLNDNDVFIIYLMGGIMVDAKTDEDKFSSFIHAFNTDSNEWASLTTKGEPERRYELSSVIDKSNKIRIFGGVTNQDTGSPTTKWFTDQYVLDIETMIWTSSVGSNVPTNRYDYSTTILPNGQIICIG
;
A
#
# COMPACT_ATOMS: atom_id res chain seq x y z
N GLY A 1 1.19 12.39 12.08
CA GLY A 1 0.24 11.45 12.70
C GLY A 1 0.82 10.97 14.02
N ASP A 2 -0.06 10.58 14.93
CA ASP A 2 0.22 10.02 16.25
C ASP A 2 -0.01 8.50 16.30
N LYS A 3 -0.29 7.86 15.15
CA LYS A 3 -0.53 6.41 15.05
C LYS A 3 0.31 5.79 13.95
N ILE A 4 0.79 4.58 14.19
CA ILE A 4 1.34 3.67 13.17
C ILE A 4 0.24 2.69 12.84
N HIS A 5 -0.21 2.64 11.59
CA HIS A 5 -1.20 1.67 11.13
C HIS A 5 -0.51 0.50 10.42
N TYR A 6 -1.10 -0.67 10.54
CA TYR A 6 -0.66 -1.92 9.90
C TYR A 6 -1.87 -2.60 9.26
N PHE A 7 -1.71 -3.03 8.02
CA PHE A 7 -2.78 -3.58 7.20
C PHE A 7 -2.32 -4.88 6.53
N GLY A 8 -3.05 -5.97 6.74
CA GLY A 8 -2.79 -7.28 6.15
C GLY A 8 -1.40 -7.83 6.44
N GLY A 9 -0.69 -8.26 5.41
CA GLY A 9 0.54 -9.02 5.52
C GLY A 9 0.30 -10.52 5.41
N GLU A 10 1.35 -11.31 5.62
CA GLU A 10 1.32 -12.75 5.46
C GLU A 10 1.68 -13.41 6.80
N GLN A 11 0.84 -14.34 7.24
CA GLN A 11 1.17 -15.20 8.37
C GLN A 11 1.76 -16.51 7.85
N LEU A 12 2.85 -16.96 8.47
CA LEU A 12 3.34 -18.33 8.34
C LEU A 12 2.82 -19.16 9.53
N PRO A 13 1.65 -19.81 9.41
CA PRO A 13 1.19 -20.75 10.44
C PRO A 13 2.12 -21.96 10.51
N GLN A 14 2.06 -22.66 11.64
CA GLN A 14 2.80 -23.91 11.90
C GLN A 14 2.58 -25.00 10.83
N SER A 15 1.52 -24.89 10.02
CA SER A 15 1.20 -25.77 8.89
C SER A 15 2.02 -25.52 7.61
N ASN A 16 2.95 -24.55 7.59
CA ASN A 16 3.77 -24.15 6.43
C ASN A 16 2.97 -23.70 5.18
N ILE A 17 1.69 -23.39 5.33
CA ILE A 17 0.87 -22.79 4.27
C ILE A 17 0.69 -21.34 4.66
N SER A 18 1.32 -20.43 3.94
CA SER A 18 1.18 -19.01 4.23
C SER A 18 -0.25 -18.54 3.94
N ALA A 19 -0.74 -17.60 4.75
CA ALA A 19 -2.07 -17.05 4.60
C ALA A 19 -1.98 -15.52 4.61
N ALA A 20 -2.53 -14.90 3.55
CA ALA A 20 -2.71 -13.47 3.52
C ALA A 20 -3.69 -13.04 4.63
N LEU A 21 -3.43 -11.88 5.24
CA LEU A 21 -4.20 -11.33 6.34
C LEU A 21 -5.06 -10.17 5.86
N ASP A 22 -6.23 -10.02 6.48
CA ASP A 22 -7.15 -8.90 6.37
C ASP A 22 -7.19 -8.05 7.65
N GLU A 23 -6.11 -8.12 8.44
CA GLU A 23 -6.02 -7.43 9.71
C GLU A 23 -5.83 -5.92 9.56
N VAL A 24 -6.42 -5.18 10.51
CA VAL A 24 -6.22 -3.75 10.67
C VAL A 24 -5.85 -3.48 12.12
N LEU A 25 -4.60 -3.07 12.31
CA LEU A 25 -3.99 -2.80 13.61
C LEU A 25 -3.44 -1.37 13.63
N TYR A 26 -3.39 -0.75 14.79
CA TYR A 26 -2.56 0.43 14.96
C TYR A 26 -1.88 0.47 16.33
N LEU A 27 -0.75 1.19 16.38
CA LEU A 27 -0.09 1.56 17.62
C LEU A 27 -0.28 3.06 17.85
N ASP A 28 -0.85 3.42 18.99
CA ASP A 28 -0.99 4.80 19.43
C ASP A 28 0.33 5.31 20.04
N LEU A 29 0.92 6.31 19.40
CA LEU A 29 2.15 6.99 19.81
C LEU A 29 1.90 8.25 20.65
N SER A 30 0.64 8.69 20.81
CA SER A 30 0.29 9.81 21.68
C SER A 30 0.50 9.48 23.16
N THR A 31 0.58 8.19 23.50
CA THR A 31 0.84 7.69 24.84
C THR A 31 2.16 6.92 24.89
N SER A 32 2.83 6.95 26.05
CA SER A 32 4.03 6.14 26.25
C SER A 32 3.68 4.66 26.24
N PHE A 33 4.40 3.86 25.45
CA PHE A 33 4.20 2.41 25.37
C PHE A 33 5.48 1.63 25.77
N ASN A 34 5.29 0.36 26.16
CA ASN A 34 6.40 -0.53 26.46
C ASN A 34 6.98 -1.10 25.15
N ILE A 35 8.22 -0.77 24.83
CA ILE A 35 8.88 -1.27 23.61
C ILE A 35 9.04 -2.79 23.56
N LYS A 36 9.04 -3.49 24.71
CA LYS A 36 9.11 -4.96 24.78
C LYS A 36 7.74 -5.62 24.58
N SER A 37 6.68 -4.86 24.75
CA SER A 37 5.29 -5.34 24.63
C SER A 37 4.40 -4.17 24.17
N PRO A 38 4.54 -3.72 22.91
CA PRO A 38 3.78 -2.58 22.42
C PRO A 38 2.28 -2.88 22.44
N ALA A 39 1.48 -1.91 22.86
CA ALA A 39 0.03 -2.05 23.00
C ALA A 39 -0.67 -1.84 21.64
N TRP A 40 -0.50 -2.79 20.72
CA TRP A 40 -1.21 -2.80 19.44
C TRP A 40 -2.72 -2.92 19.66
N ILE A 41 -3.48 -2.06 18.99
CA ILE A 41 -4.94 -2.03 19.03
C ILE A 41 -5.46 -2.69 17.76
N ASN A 42 -6.23 -3.78 17.92
CA ASN A 42 -6.88 -4.50 16.84
C ASN A 42 -8.28 -3.93 16.58
N ILE A 43 -8.47 -3.34 15.41
CA ILE A 43 -9.76 -2.82 14.94
C ILE A 43 -10.37 -3.63 13.81
N THR A 44 -9.74 -4.74 13.40
CA THR A 44 -10.25 -5.67 12.38
C THR A 44 -11.74 -5.99 12.55
N PRO A 45 -12.30 -6.27 13.75
CA PRO A 45 -13.72 -6.63 13.88
C PRO A 45 -14.71 -5.55 13.41
N LYS A 46 -14.28 -4.29 13.32
CA LYS A 46 -15.13 -3.16 12.90
C LYS A 46 -14.70 -2.54 11.58
N SER A 47 -13.44 -2.75 11.20
CA SER A 47 -12.76 -2.02 10.12
C SER A 47 -11.98 -2.96 9.19
N GLN A 48 -12.42 -4.22 9.12
CA GLN A 48 -11.83 -5.26 8.28
C GLN A 48 -11.64 -4.73 6.85
N ILE A 49 -10.45 -4.96 6.31
CA ILE A 49 -10.22 -4.70 4.89
C ILE A 49 -11.07 -5.70 4.07
N PRO A 50 -11.69 -5.29 2.94
CA PRO A 50 -12.59 -6.17 2.19
C PRO A 50 -11.90 -7.36 1.49
N PHE A 51 -10.59 -7.51 1.64
CA PHE A 51 -9.74 -8.55 1.08
C PHE A 51 -8.51 -8.74 1.97
N ALA A 52 -7.98 -9.96 2.04
CA ALA A 52 -6.65 -10.17 2.58
C ALA A 52 -5.61 -9.65 1.58
N ASN A 53 -4.53 -9.04 2.08
CA ASN A 53 -3.53 -8.43 1.20
C ASN A 53 -2.09 -8.70 1.63
N THR A 54 -1.21 -8.89 0.65
CA THR A 54 0.24 -9.02 0.82
C THR A 54 0.99 -8.17 -0.22
N PHE A 55 2.23 -7.80 0.09
CA PHE A 55 3.15 -7.10 -0.83
C PHE A 55 2.61 -5.78 -1.44
N SER A 56 1.62 -5.18 -0.77
CA SER A 56 1.09 -3.86 -1.10
C SER A 56 2.01 -2.77 -0.55
N THR A 57 1.81 -1.54 -1.03
CA THR A 57 2.48 -0.35 -0.49
C THR A 57 1.45 0.64 0.04
N ALA A 58 1.84 1.49 0.99
CA ALA A 58 0.93 2.47 1.57
C ALA A 58 1.59 3.84 1.78
N VAL A 59 0.80 4.90 1.62
CA VAL A 59 1.14 6.27 2.02
C VAL A 59 0.00 6.90 2.79
N SER A 60 0.31 7.80 3.71
CA SER A 60 -0.68 8.61 4.41
C SER A 60 -0.70 10.05 3.89
N HIS A 61 -1.89 10.62 3.82
CA HIS A 61 -2.15 11.99 3.36
C HIS A 61 -3.09 12.66 4.35
N LEU A 62 -2.74 13.86 4.82
CA LEU A 62 -3.66 14.68 5.60
C LEU A 62 -4.50 15.51 4.62
N ASN A 63 -5.80 15.24 4.56
CA ASN A 63 -6.70 15.98 3.68
C ASN A 63 -7.08 17.35 4.27
N ASP A 64 -7.80 18.15 3.49
CA ASP A 64 -8.21 19.52 3.87
C ASP A 64 -9.16 19.60 5.08
N ASN A 65 -9.71 18.46 5.52
CA ASN A 65 -10.58 18.36 6.70
C ASN A 65 -9.82 17.86 7.94
N ASP A 66 -8.48 17.92 7.93
CA ASP A 66 -7.60 17.42 9.00
C ASP A 66 -7.74 15.91 9.28
N VAL A 67 -8.19 15.14 8.29
CA VAL A 67 -8.32 13.67 8.39
C VAL A 67 -7.17 12.99 7.66
N PHE A 68 -6.49 12.05 8.32
CA PHE A 68 -5.54 11.19 7.64
C PHE A 68 -6.28 10.16 6.77
N ILE A 69 -5.96 10.16 5.49
CA ILE A 69 -6.34 9.11 4.55
C ILE A 69 -5.12 8.27 4.25
N ILE A 70 -5.22 6.96 4.41
CA ILE A 70 -4.17 6.02 4.04
C ILE A 70 -4.54 5.38 2.72
N TYR A 71 -3.69 5.55 1.71
CA TYR A 71 -3.85 4.91 0.42
C TYR A 71 -3.03 3.62 0.39
N LEU A 72 -3.69 2.49 0.20
CA LEU A 72 -3.10 1.18 0.00
C LEU A 72 -3.14 0.86 -1.50
N MET A 73 -2.00 0.47 -2.09
CA MET A 73 -1.86 0.31 -3.53
C MET A 73 -1.17 -0.99 -3.92
N GLY A 74 -1.64 -1.57 -5.03
CA GLY A 74 -1.14 -2.82 -5.58
C GLY A 74 -1.21 -3.98 -4.59
N GLY A 75 -0.24 -4.89 -4.69
CA GLY A 75 -0.21 -6.09 -3.87
C GLY A 75 -1.03 -7.24 -4.46
N ILE A 76 -1.01 -8.36 -3.74
CA ILE A 76 -1.85 -9.52 -4.01
C ILE A 76 -3.07 -9.41 -3.09
N MET A 77 -4.28 -9.50 -3.67
CA MET A 77 -5.54 -9.34 -2.95
C MET A 77 -6.36 -10.62 -3.12
N VAL A 78 -6.66 -11.29 -2.01
CA VAL A 78 -7.37 -12.56 -2.02
C VAL A 78 -8.47 -12.59 -0.96
N ASP A 79 -9.40 -13.54 -1.08
CA ASP A 79 -10.31 -13.87 0.01
C ASP A 79 -9.55 -14.57 1.14
N ALA A 80 -9.65 -14.04 2.37
CA ALA A 80 -8.91 -14.57 3.52
C ALA A 80 -9.21 -16.05 3.84
N LYS A 81 -10.31 -16.62 3.30
CA LYS A 81 -10.72 -18.00 3.56
C LYS A 81 -10.52 -18.91 2.35
N THR A 82 -10.83 -18.43 1.15
CA THR A 82 -10.79 -19.26 -0.07
C THR A 82 -9.50 -19.10 -0.86
N ASP A 83 -8.70 -18.08 -0.56
CA ASP A 83 -7.50 -17.69 -1.33
C ASP A 83 -7.80 -17.33 -2.80
N GLU A 84 -9.09 -17.11 -3.11
CA GLU A 84 -9.53 -16.70 -4.45
C GLU A 84 -9.20 -15.22 -4.68
N ASP A 85 -8.83 -14.88 -5.91
CA ASP A 85 -8.52 -13.50 -6.30
C ASP A 85 -9.70 -12.55 -6.01
N LYS A 86 -9.40 -11.49 -5.25
CA LYS A 86 -10.36 -10.46 -4.82
C LYS A 86 -9.99 -9.06 -5.30
N PHE A 87 -9.04 -8.96 -6.23
CA PHE A 87 -8.64 -7.67 -6.79
C PHE A 87 -9.84 -6.91 -7.37
N SER A 88 -10.05 -5.69 -6.89
CA SER A 88 -11.19 -4.84 -7.26
C SER A 88 -10.80 -3.42 -7.63
N SER A 89 -9.69 -2.91 -7.12
CA SER A 89 -9.09 -1.65 -7.53
C SER A 89 -7.58 -1.71 -7.31
N PHE A 90 -6.82 -0.91 -8.08
CA PHE A 90 -5.40 -0.75 -7.82
C PHE A 90 -5.13 0.04 -6.54
N ILE A 91 -6.09 0.88 -6.10
CA ILE A 91 -5.94 1.77 -4.95
C ILE A 91 -7.19 1.77 -4.06
N HIS A 92 -6.96 1.58 -2.77
CA HIS A 92 -7.97 1.66 -1.72
C HIS A 92 -7.59 2.75 -0.71
N ALA A 93 -8.58 3.46 -0.20
CA ALA A 93 -8.40 4.48 0.83
C ALA A 93 -9.00 4.01 2.15
N PHE A 94 -8.26 4.21 3.23
CA PHE A 94 -8.73 4.04 4.61
C PHE A 94 -8.84 5.41 5.28
N ASN A 95 -10.05 5.75 5.74
CA ASN A 95 -10.29 6.95 6.51
C ASN A 95 -10.00 6.67 7.99
N THR A 96 -9.00 7.33 8.58
CA THR A 96 -8.60 7.05 9.97
C THR A 96 -9.58 7.52 11.04
N ASP A 97 -10.52 8.40 10.69
CA ASP A 97 -11.51 8.93 11.62
C ASP A 97 -12.73 8.02 11.69
N SER A 98 -13.30 7.65 10.53
CA SER A 98 -14.43 6.72 10.48
C SER A 98 -14.00 5.26 10.61
N ASN A 99 -12.71 4.96 10.35
CA ASN A 99 -12.16 3.61 10.23
C ASN A 99 -12.86 2.78 9.14
N GLU A 100 -13.15 3.42 8.01
CA GLU A 100 -13.83 2.81 6.87
C GLU A 100 -12.93 2.77 5.64
N TRP A 101 -13.10 1.72 4.85
CA TRP A 101 -12.43 1.52 3.56
C TRP A 101 -13.30 1.99 2.40
N ALA A 102 -12.68 2.55 1.38
CA ALA A 102 -13.29 2.85 0.10
C ALA A 102 -12.37 2.42 -1.05
N SER A 103 -12.92 1.74 -2.06
CA SER A 103 -12.24 1.56 -3.34
C SER A 103 -12.33 2.86 -4.12
N LEU A 104 -11.22 3.33 -4.68
CA LEU A 104 -11.23 4.53 -5.51
C LEU A 104 -11.34 4.17 -6.97
N THR A 105 -12.07 4.99 -7.72
CA THR A 105 -12.07 4.95 -9.18
C THR A 105 -11.04 5.94 -9.69
N THR A 106 -10.00 5.46 -10.37
CA THR A 106 -8.98 6.33 -10.97
C THR A 106 -8.87 6.09 -12.46
N LYS A 107 -8.17 6.98 -13.17
CA LYS A 107 -7.97 6.89 -14.63
C LYS A 107 -6.50 6.77 -14.97
N GLY A 108 -6.16 5.93 -15.94
CA GLY A 108 -4.77 5.74 -16.40
C GLY A 108 -3.93 4.85 -15.47
N GLU A 109 -4.59 3.99 -14.68
CA GLU A 109 -3.95 3.10 -13.72
C GLU A 109 -2.80 2.28 -14.32
N PRO A 110 -1.76 2.00 -13.53
CA PRO A 110 -0.74 1.03 -13.92
C PRO A 110 -1.36 -0.38 -14.01
N GLU A 111 -0.68 -1.25 -14.76
CA GLU A 111 -0.96 -2.69 -14.72
C GLU A 111 -0.85 -3.23 -13.28
N ARG A 112 -1.76 -4.12 -12.87
CA ARG A 112 -1.78 -4.75 -11.54
C ARG A 112 -0.42 -5.35 -11.22
N ARG A 113 0.12 -5.03 -10.04
CA ARG A 113 1.47 -5.41 -9.61
C ARG A 113 1.59 -5.37 -8.09
N TYR A 114 2.59 -6.05 -7.58
CA TYR A 114 2.96 -6.08 -6.16
C TYR A 114 4.45 -5.76 -6.00
N GLU A 115 4.94 -5.64 -4.75
CA GLU A 115 6.33 -5.26 -4.43
C GLU A 115 6.76 -3.93 -5.07
N LEU A 116 5.79 -3.05 -5.31
CA LEU A 116 6.06 -1.66 -5.67
C LEU A 116 6.39 -0.84 -4.41
N SER A 117 7.02 0.29 -4.61
CA SER A 117 7.25 1.28 -3.55
C SER A 117 6.44 2.53 -3.84
N SER A 118 6.11 3.30 -2.79
CA SER A 118 5.37 4.54 -2.94
C SER A 118 5.83 5.63 -1.99
N VAL A 119 5.67 6.88 -2.44
CA VAL A 119 5.85 8.09 -1.64
C VAL A 119 4.78 9.11 -2.01
N ILE A 120 4.46 10.03 -1.11
CA ILE A 120 3.62 11.18 -1.39
C ILE A 120 4.44 12.46 -1.25
N ASP A 121 4.37 13.35 -2.24
CA ASP A 121 5.05 14.65 -2.20
C ASP A 121 4.18 15.75 -1.58
N LYS A 122 4.79 16.91 -1.31
CA LYS A 122 4.11 18.07 -0.69
C LYS A 122 3.02 18.69 -1.57
N SER A 123 2.91 18.26 -2.83
CA SER A 123 1.87 18.68 -3.76
C SER A 123 0.76 17.62 -3.85
N ASN A 124 0.64 16.74 -2.85
CA ASN A 124 -0.36 15.69 -2.75
C ASN A 124 -0.34 14.75 -3.97
N LYS A 125 0.85 14.50 -4.53
CA LYS A 125 1.02 13.53 -5.62
C LYS A 125 1.65 12.27 -5.09
N ILE A 126 0.96 11.14 -5.28
CA ILE A 126 1.49 9.83 -4.94
C ILE A 126 2.33 9.35 -6.11
N ARG A 127 3.56 8.95 -5.83
CA ARG A 127 4.48 8.39 -6.81
C ARG A 127 4.71 6.95 -6.47
N ILE A 128 4.50 6.08 -7.45
CA ILE A 128 4.83 4.66 -7.34
C ILE A 128 5.94 4.31 -8.31
N PHE A 129 6.73 3.31 -7.95
CA PHE A 129 7.85 2.85 -8.76
C PHE A 129 7.83 1.33 -8.90
N GLY A 130 8.24 0.85 -10.07
CA GLY A 130 8.55 -0.56 -10.32
C GLY A 130 7.46 -1.53 -9.91
N GLY A 131 7.87 -2.60 -9.22
CA GLY A 131 7.03 -3.75 -8.87
C GLY A 131 7.09 -4.88 -9.89
N VAL A 132 6.30 -5.92 -9.66
CA VAL A 132 6.24 -7.13 -10.48
C VAL A 132 4.80 -7.62 -10.63
N THR A 133 4.52 -8.24 -11.77
CA THR A 133 3.29 -9.01 -12.00
C THR A 133 3.63 -10.43 -12.42
N ASN A 134 2.78 -11.38 -12.07
CA ASN A 134 2.89 -12.82 -12.31
C ASN A 134 1.48 -13.46 -12.20
N GLN A 135 1.41 -14.78 -12.04
CA GLN A 135 0.14 -15.51 -11.92
C GLN A 135 -0.71 -15.08 -10.72
N ASP A 136 -0.10 -14.66 -9.60
CA ASP A 136 -0.81 -14.18 -8.40
C ASP A 136 -1.53 -12.84 -8.61
N THR A 137 -1.18 -12.16 -9.70
CA THR A 137 -1.85 -10.94 -10.17
C THR A 137 -2.62 -11.16 -11.47
N GLY A 138 -2.83 -12.42 -11.87
CA GLY A 138 -3.57 -12.80 -13.08
C GLY A 138 -2.77 -12.70 -14.39
N SER A 139 -1.48 -12.37 -14.33
CA SER A 139 -0.62 -12.30 -15.51
C SER A 139 -0.08 -13.69 -15.90
N PRO A 140 -0.11 -14.07 -17.19
CA PRO A 140 0.38 -15.37 -17.64
C PRO A 140 1.92 -15.50 -17.55
N THR A 141 2.63 -14.38 -17.39
CA THR A 141 4.10 -14.32 -17.38
C THR A 141 4.60 -13.38 -16.31
N THR A 142 5.75 -13.68 -15.71
CA THR A 142 6.40 -12.75 -14.80
C THR A 142 6.97 -11.55 -15.56
N LYS A 143 6.55 -10.35 -15.19
CA LYS A 143 7.04 -9.08 -15.76
C LYS A 143 7.44 -8.13 -14.66
N TRP A 144 8.68 -7.64 -14.76
CA TRP A 144 9.27 -6.67 -13.85
C TRP A 144 9.14 -5.28 -14.43
N PHE A 145 8.70 -4.33 -13.61
CA PHE A 145 8.51 -2.95 -14.03
C PHE A 145 9.66 -2.06 -13.56
N THR A 146 9.99 -1.09 -14.39
CA THR A 146 10.94 0.01 -14.10
C THR A 146 10.31 1.37 -14.34
N ASP A 147 9.02 1.39 -14.63
CA ASP A 147 8.26 2.62 -14.84
C ASP A 147 7.93 3.29 -13.50
N GLN A 148 7.61 4.57 -13.61
CA GLN A 148 7.08 5.37 -12.53
C GLN A 148 5.71 5.87 -12.95
N TYR A 149 4.77 5.87 -12.00
CA TYR A 149 3.48 6.52 -12.16
C TYR A 149 3.29 7.57 -11.07
N VAL A 150 2.55 8.62 -11.42
CA VAL A 150 2.17 9.69 -10.51
C VAL A 150 0.66 9.80 -10.50
N LEU A 151 0.04 9.56 -9.34
CA LEU A 151 -1.37 9.87 -9.09
C LEU A 151 -1.48 11.29 -8.56
N ASP A 152 -2.28 12.08 -9.23
CA ASP A 152 -2.76 13.35 -8.70
C ASP A 152 -4.04 13.10 -7.89
N ILE A 153 -3.98 13.27 -6.56
CA ILE A 153 -5.08 12.91 -5.64
C ILE A 153 -6.33 13.77 -5.88
N GLU A 154 -6.17 15.02 -6.33
CA GLU A 154 -7.31 15.91 -6.57
C GLU A 154 -8.13 15.45 -7.78
N THR A 155 -7.45 15.02 -8.84
CA THR A 155 -8.07 14.63 -10.10
C THR A 155 -8.33 13.13 -10.23
N MET A 156 -7.69 12.31 -9.39
CA MET A 156 -7.68 10.84 -9.48
C MET A 156 -7.19 10.33 -10.84
N ILE A 157 -6.23 11.04 -11.44
CA ILE A 157 -5.61 10.68 -12.73
C ILE A 157 -4.16 10.27 -12.50
N TRP A 158 -3.82 9.10 -13.01
CA TRP A 158 -2.46 8.61 -13.12
C TRP A 158 -1.80 9.12 -14.39
N THR A 159 -0.54 9.53 -14.27
CA THR A 159 0.33 9.85 -15.40
C THR A 159 1.58 8.99 -15.33
N SER A 160 1.91 8.28 -16.40
CA SER A 160 3.19 7.58 -16.50
C SER A 160 4.31 8.60 -16.72
N SER A 161 5.36 8.49 -15.92
CA SER A 161 6.58 9.26 -16.12
C SER A 161 7.69 8.30 -16.51
N VAL A 162 8.12 8.37 -17.77
CA VAL A 162 9.30 7.64 -18.23
C VAL A 162 10.51 8.52 -17.93
N GLY A 163 11.20 8.23 -16.83
CA GLY A 163 12.45 8.91 -16.51
C GLY A 163 13.57 8.50 -17.47
N SER A 164 14.54 9.38 -17.70
CA SER A 164 15.86 8.97 -18.16
C SER A 164 16.68 8.47 -16.97
N ASN A 165 17.45 7.38 -17.11
CA ASN A 165 18.23 6.76 -16.03
C ASN A 165 17.40 6.19 -14.86
N VAL A 166 16.26 5.56 -15.17
CA VAL A 166 15.49 4.81 -14.17
C VAL A 166 16.33 3.63 -13.64
N PRO A 167 16.21 3.27 -12.35
CA PRO A 167 16.90 2.10 -11.80
C PRO A 167 16.57 0.84 -12.60
N THR A 168 17.54 -0.08 -12.68
CA THR A 168 17.28 -1.44 -13.20
C THR A 168 16.22 -2.15 -12.35
N ASN A 169 15.58 -3.18 -12.93
CA ASN A 169 14.62 -4.05 -12.25
C ASN A 169 15.14 -4.44 -10.86
N ARG A 170 14.29 -4.24 -9.84
CA ARG A 170 14.55 -4.58 -8.44
C ARG A 170 13.23 -4.77 -7.70
N TYR A 171 13.26 -5.57 -6.66
CA TYR A 171 12.15 -5.84 -5.75
C TYR A 171 12.66 -5.78 -4.31
N ASP A 172 11.76 -5.77 -3.33
CA ASP A 172 12.09 -5.60 -1.90
C ASP A 172 12.88 -4.34 -1.55
N TYR A 173 12.87 -3.35 -2.44
CA TYR A 173 13.50 -2.06 -2.23
C TYR A 173 12.56 -1.11 -1.48
N SER A 174 13.14 -0.14 -0.79
CA SER A 174 12.39 0.88 -0.04
C SER A 174 12.59 2.26 -0.66
N THR A 175 11.54 3.08 -0.58
CA THR A 175 11.60 4.49 -1.00
C THR A 175 11.21 5.41 0.14
N THR A 176 11.92 6.52 0.27
CA THR A 176 11.56 7.59 1.20
C THR A 176 11.72 8.95 0.53
N ILE A 177 10.93 9.92 0.96
CA ILE A 177 11.03 11.30 0.50
C ILE A 177 11.60 12.18 1.63
N LEU A 178 12.65 12.92 1.32
CA LEU A 178 13.28 13.85 2.24
C LEU A 178 12.52 15.19 2.32
N PRO A 179 12.71 16.00 3.38
CA PRO A 179 12.05 17.30 3.51
C PRO A 179 12.33 18.29 2.36
N ASN A 180 13.45 18.11 1.65
CA ASN A 180 13.82 18.90 0.48
C ASN A 180 13.21 18.38 -0.83
N GLY A 181 12.37 17.33 -0.79
CA GLY A 181 11.69 16.75 -1.94
C GLY A 181 12.51 15.69 -2.71
N GLN A 182 13.73 15.38 -2.27
CA GLN A 182 14.50 14.29 -2.88
C GLN A 182 13.90 12.94 -2.49
N ILE A 183 13.68 12.07 -3.49
CA ILE A 183 13.26 10.69 -3.28
C ILE A 183 14.50 9.81 -3.30
N ILE A 184 14.69 9.03 -2.25
CA ILE A 184 15.79 8.07 -2.12
C ILE A 184 15.22 6.67 -2.23
N CYS A 185 15.76 5.87 -3.16
CA CYS A 185 15.45 4.46 -3.32
C CYS A 185 16.67 3.64 -2.85
N ILE A 186 16.48 2.66 -1.96
CA ILE A 186 17.54 1.79 -1.44
C ILE A 186 17.11 0.33 -1.54
N GLY A 187 18.01 -0.53 -2.03
CA GLY A 187 17.75 -1.95 -2.32
C GLY A 187 18.06 -2.28 -3.76
#